data_AF-A0A2N9W2K2-F1
#
_entry.id   AF-A0A2N9W2K2-F1
#
_cell.length_a   1.000
_cell.length_b   1.000
_cell.length_c   1.000
_cell.angle_alpha   90.00
_cell.angle_beta   90.00
_cell.angle_gamma   90.00
#
_symmetry.space_group_name_H-M   'P 1'
#
loop_
_entity.id
_entity.type
_entity.pdbx_description
1 polymer ?
#
loop_
_entity_poly.entity_id
_entity_poly.type
_entity_poly.pdbx_seq_one_letter_code
_entity_poly.pdbx_strand_id
1 'polypeptide(L)' 'MAEIVNLRLVKKRKAKDAREKSAAENRILFGRTKVEKQFEREAARKDKRFLDDNRIEKRDMTRPTESDADGK' A
#
# COMPACT_ATOMS: atom_id res chain seq x y z
N MET A 1 19.71 -4.27 31.46
CA MET A 1 18.61 -5.28 31.51
C MET A 1 17.86 -5.19 30.20
N ALA A 2 17.71 -6.30 29.47
CA ALA A 2 16.95 -6.32 28.23
C ALA A 2 15.45 -6.51 28.54
N GLU A 3 14.60 -5.69 27.94
CA GLU A 3 13.15 -5.83 28.05
C GLU A 3 12.68 -7.05 27.25
N ILE A 4 12.14 -8.06 27.93
CA ILE A 4 11.59 -9.25 27.28
C ILE A 4 10.20 -8.92 26.75
N VAL A 5 10.12 -8.60 25.46
CA VAL A 5 8.84 -8.29 24.80
C VAL A 5 8.16 -9.54 24.26
N ASN A 6 6.87 -9.71 24.58
CA ASN A 6 6.08 -10.84 24.07
C ASN A 6 5.57 -10.55 22.65
N LEU A 7 6.25 -11.13 21.66
CA LEU A 7 5.90 -10.98 20.24
C LEU A 7 4.49 -11.47 19.88
N ARG A 8 3.94 -12.46 20.60
CA ARG A 8 2.57 -12.95 20.36
C ARG A 8 1.54 -11.87 20.69
N LEU A 9 1.74 -11.16 21.80
CA LEU A 9 0.86 -10.07 22.19
C LEU A 9 0.95 -8.89 21.22
N VAL A 10 2.16 -8.55 20.76
CA VAL A 10 2.38 -7.51 19.76
C VAL A 10 1.68 -7.85 18.43
N LYS A 11 1.84 -9.07 17.93
CA LYS A 11 1.16 -9.53 16.71
C LYS A 11 -0.36 -9.49 16.85
N LYS A 12 -0.89 -9.92 18.01
CA LYS A 12 -2.33 -9.87 18.31
C LYS A 12 -2.87 -8.44 18.34
N ARG A 13 -2.14 -7.50 18.94
CA ARG A 13 -2.51 -6.07 18.96
C ARG A 13 -2.53 -5.52 17.54
N LYS A 14 -1.45 -5.70 16.76
CA LYS A 14 -1.41 -5.28 15.34
C LYS A 14 -2.59 -5.84 14.52
N ALA A 15 -2.94 -7.11 14.73
CA ALA A 15 -4.07 -7.73 14.03
C ALA A 15 -5.43 -7.14 14.45
N LYS A 16 -5.60 -6.76 15.72
CA LYS A 16 -6.80 -6.05 16.19
C LYS A 16 -6.87 -4.66 15.59
N ASP A 17 -5.78 -3.89 15.64
CA ASP A 17 -5.72 -2.52 15.12
C ASP A 17 -6.02 -2.50 13.61
N ALA A 18 -5.51 -3.48 12.86
CA ALA A 18 -5.81 -3.62 11.44
C ALA A 18 -7.30 -3.89 11.16
N ARG A 19 -7.94 -4.71 12.00
CA ARG A 19 -9.39 -4.98 11.91
C ARG A 19 -10.23 -3.77 12.31
N GLU A 20 -9.79 -2.98 13.28
CA GLU A 20 -10.48 -1.76 13.69
C GLU A 20 -10.43 -0.69 12.60
N LYS A 21 -9.29 -0.54 11.92
CA LYS A 21 -9.16 0.36 10.76
C LYS A 21 -10.10 -0.03 9.63
N SER A 22 -10.11 -1.31 9.24
CA SER A 22 -11.03 -1.77 8.19
C SER A 22 -12.50 -1.67 8.61
N ALA A 23 -12.81 -1.88 9.89
CA ALA A 23 -14.16 -1.67 10.40
C ALA A 23 -14.57 -0.19 10.36
N ALA A 24 -13.67 0.74 10.67
CA ALA A 24 -13.93 2.17 10.57
C ALA A 24 -14.19 2.59 9.12
N GLU A 25 -13.38 2.12 8.17
CA GLU A 25 -13.61 2.32 6.73
C GLU A 25 -14.97 1.76 6.32
N ASN A 26 -15.28 0.50 6.69
CA ASN A 26 -16.55 -0.13 6.35
C ASN A 26 -17.77 0.59 6.96
N ARG A 27 -17.64 1.18 8.15
CA ARG A 27 -18.71 2.02 8.76
C ARG A 27 -18.98 3.27 7.93
N ILE A 28 -17.94 3.91 7.39
CA ILE A 28 -18.08 5.08 6.51
C ILE A 28 -18.69 4.67 5.15
N LEU A 29 -18.38 3.46 4.67
CA LEU A 29 -18.94 2.91 3.44
C LEU A 29 -20.39 2.44 3.60
N PHE A 30 -20.80 2.10 4.82
CA PHE A 30 -22.15 1.66 5.13
C PHE A 30 -23.14 2.83 5.01
N GLY A 31 -24.29 2.59 4.38
CA GLY A 31 -25.29 3.64 4.11
C GLY A 31 -25.17 4.34 2.76
N ARG A 32 -24.09 4.13 1.99
CA ARG A 32 -23.96 4.68 0.63
C ARG A 32 -24.95 4.04 -0.34
N THR A 33 -25.58 4.87 -1.16
CA THR A 33 -26.52 4.44 -2.21
C THR A 33 -25.80 3.77 -3.39
N LYS A 34 -26.54 3.08 -4.25
CA LYS A 34 -25.96 2.42 -5.44
C LYS A 34 -25.30 3.41 -6.40
N VAL A 35 -25.87 4.60 -6.55
CA VAL A 35 -25.40 5.66 -7.46
C VAL A 35 -24.07 6.23 -6.97
N GLU A 36 -23.95 6.54 -5.68
CA GLU A 36 -22.71 7.03 -5.07
C GLU A 36 -21.56 6.03 -5.23
N LYS A 37 -21.84 4.73 -4.99
CA LYS A 37 -20.86 3.66 -5.19
C LYS A 37 -20.42 3.54 -6.65
N GLN A 38 -21.31 3.78 -7.62
CA GLN A 38 -20.97 3.74 -9.04
C GLN A 38 -20.09 4.94 -9.43
N PHE A 39 -20.46 6.14 -8.97
CA PHE A 39 -19.69 7.35 -9.21
C PHE A 39 -18.25 7.22 -8.69
N GLU A 40 -18.06 6.75 -7.45
CA GLU A 40 -16.73 6.54 -6.89
C GLU A 40 -15.92 5.49 -7.66
N ARG A 41 -16.55 4.40 -8.11
CA ARG A 41 -15.86 3.40 -8.95
C ARG A 41 -15.46 3.97 -10.30
N GLU A 42 -16.25 4.87 -10.87
CA GLU A 42 -15.92 5.55 -12.12
C GLU A 42 -14.77 6.53 -11.95
N ALA A 43 -14.79 7.33 -10.87
CA ALA A 43 -13.69 8.21 -10.51
C ALA A 43 -12.39 7.40 -10.32
N ALA A 44 -12.41 6.35 -9.49
CA ALA A 44 -11.25 5.50 -9.26
C ALA A 44 -10.74 4.81 -10.54
N ARG A 45 -11.64 4.45 -11.47
CA ARG A 45 -11.25 3.90 -12.78
C ARG A 45 -10.56 4.94 -13.66
N LYS A 46 -11.05 6.18 -13.68
CA LYS A 46 -10.42 7.29 -14.42
C LYS A 46 -9.04 7.59 -13.85
N ASP A 47 -8.92 7.65 -12.53
CA ASP A 47 -7.63 7.92 -11.87
C ASP A 47 -6.61 6.83 -12.18
N LYS A 48 -7.01 5.54 -12.10
CA LYS A 48 -6.14 4.43 -12.49
C LYS A 48 -5.69 4.53 -13.94
N ARG A 49 -6.63 4.76 -14.87
CA ARG A 49 -6.29 4.94 -16.28
C ARG A 49 -5.34 6.10 -16.50
N PHE A 50 -5.60 7.23 -15.84
CA PHE A 50 -4.72 8.39 -15.91
C PHE A 50 -3.30 8.05 -15.42
N LEU A 51 -3.17 7.35 -14.28
CA LEU A 51 -1.87 6.93 -13.76
C LEU A 51 -1.17 5.92 -14.67
N ASP A 52 -1.92 4.97 -15.25
CA ASP A 52 -1.40 3.97 -16.17
C ASP A 52 -0.92 4.62 -17.48
N ASP A 53 -1.72 5.53 -18.06
CA ASP A 53 -1.39 6.26 -19.29
C ASP A 53 -0.19 7.20 -19.09
N ASN A 54 -0.05 7.78 -17.90
CA ASN A 54 1.07 8.66 -17.53
C ASN A 54 2.20 7.91 -16.83
N ARG A 55 2.18 6.57 -16.85
CA ARG A 55 3.22 5.76 -16.22
C ARG A 55 4.50 5.88 -17.02
N ILE A 56 5.43 6.66 -16.49
CA ILE A 56 6.80 6.66 -16.97
C ILE A 56 7.46 5.38 -16.45
N GLU A 57 7.67 4.41 -17.33
CA GLU A 57 8.57 3.29 -17.09
C GLU A 57 9.91 3.87 -16.60
N LYS A 58 10.24 3.69 -15.32
CA LYS A 58 11.60 3.90 -14.85
C LYS A 58 12.42 2.84 -15.57
N ARG A 59 13.00 3.20 -16.72
CA ARG A 59 14.12 2.47 -17.33
C ARG A 59 15.00 2.01 -16.18
N ASP A 60 15.12 0.70 -16.07
CA ASP A 60 15.87 0.01 -15.04
C ASP A 60 17.18 0.75 -14.76
N MET A 61 17.20 1.55 -13.69
CA MET A 61 18.44 2.05 -13.11
C MET A 61 19.04 0.93 -12.25
N THR A 62 19.14 -0.27 -12.80
CA THR A 62 20.26 -1.16 -12.50
C THR A 62 21.33 -0.82 -13.52
N ARG A 63 22.07 0.27 -13.26
CA ARG A 63 23.42 0.38 -13.82
C ARG A 63 24.14 -0.90 -13.39
N PRO A 64 24.73 -1.69 -14.32
CA PRO A 64 25.76 -2.61 -13.91
C PRO A 64 26.82 -1.72 -13.25
N THR A 65 27.11 -1.94 -11.97
CA THR A 65 28.37 -1.46 -11.41
C THR A 65 29.44 -2.25 -12.13
N GLU A 66 29.96 -1.65 -13.21
CA GLU A 66 31.17 -2.09 -13.89
C GLU A 66 32.24 -2.34 -12.81
N SER A 67 32.70 -3.58 -12.82
CA SER A 67 34.07 -3.95 -12.49
C SER A 67 35.04 -2.88 -12.98
N ASP A 68 35.74 -2.20 -12.07
CA ASP A 68 37.05 -1.55 -12.31
C ASP A 68 37.66 -1.07 -10.96
N ALA A 69 38.11 -2.02 -10.14
CA ALA A 69 39.14 -1.92 -9.10
C ALA A 69 39.26 -3.34 -8.49
N ASP A 70 40.34 -4.11 -8.59
CA ASP A 70 41.76 -3.74 -8.51
C ASP A 70 42.59 -4.59 -9.49
N GLY A 71 43.27 -3.90 -10.40
CA GLY A 71 44.54 -4.35 -10.93
C GLY A 71 45.66 -3.73 -10.09
N LYS A 72 46.05 -4.42 -9.02
CA LYS A 72 47.41 -4.41 -8.46
C LYS A 72 47.62 -5.55 -7.48
#